data_AF-A0A9P5ZVP3-F1
#
_entry.id   AF-A0A9P5ZVP3-F1
#
_cell.length_a   1.000
_cell.length_b   1.000
_cell.length_c   1.000
_cell.angle_alpha   90.00
_cell.angle_beta   90.00
_cell.angle_gamma   90.00
#
_symmetry.space_group_name_H-M   'P 1'
#
loop_
_entity.id
_entity.type
_entity.pdbx_description
1 polymer ?
#
loop_
_entity_poly.entity_id
_entity_poly.type
_entity_poly.pdbx_seq_one_letter_code
_entity_poly.pdbx_strand_id
1 'polypeptide(L)'
;MANEDLVQGAIDIGNGYVLLCARDQYRYTLVGVLKATIQTATGATTIKQWARLQLPNGQIAHSAWKEKQKAPGKVRISRMVQYEYGEVQYFFQHNARTFALLSIFSPPDDYIWRESFSTLWVCSYMGDSNLRVIDVGIITAVVSMQPFPVCVGEVDWGRWFVVEKAGLDDALGNQTYSELHTRWIKAMSELDAEKRVNSVLQASSTTYQAALSNRMFNSASEVNMPPTASSRGLLKVKSPLSPVRHEECSEVRFYSLGDWEQYKKERLEAGEVYSKLAFLEDIHSHPVSKSHRREMTCVLHECFNELHAAKADPPTWGKKRESTGEYTCQQLLKKCEEFRYCQDSRYKANLFASIKYPDWSRDSQGTGWLKRYLSHDLDEGNQSGAAWVAPNIYYDEPSAKASTLPTLYATGLDLPQQDLGNSILATNNVDIVVAEQPCDPAPTANTSDTSDTPDACSEKPAQLDQQLKPQQLIKRVPAGAAATTVPSPTISIRTSPAKLIWWCWFTWIATTKKRTPVKPNSSSTLRNLYLIDYIKYYPDTTAAEYKVVWDSLVSAEVKQEYTQQRKPDVV
;
A
#
# COMPACT_ATOMS: atom_id res chain seq x y z
N MET A 1 -30.61 -33.51 -3.28
CA MET A 1 -29.89 -32.99 -4.47
C MET A 1 -28.65 -33.84 -4.62
N ALA A 2 -28.54 -34.57 -5.73
CA ALA A 2 -27.44 -35.50 -5.94
C ALA A 2 -26.12 -34.73 -6.08
N ASN A 3 -25.07 -35.36 -5.57
CA ASN A 3 -23.68 -34.92 -5.45
C ASN A 3 -23.09 -34.45 -6.80
N GLU A 4 -23.45 -33.25 -7.25
CA GLU A 4 -22.85 -32.59 -8.41
C GLU A 4 -21.36 -32.38 -8.12
N ASP A 5 -20.52 -33.01 -8.95
CA ASP A 5 -19.07 -32.86 -9.10
C ASP A 5 -18.35 -31.98 -8.05
N LEU A 6 -18.29 -32.45 -6.80
CA LEU A 6 -17.45 -31.82 -5.78
C LEU A 6 -16.02 -31.81 -6.29
N VAL A 7 -15.38 -30.64 -6.21
CA VAL A 7 -13.98 -30.46 -6.62
C VAL A 7 -13.12 -31.52 -5.91
N GLN A 8 -12.26 -32.21 -6.66
CA GLN A 8 -11.46 -33.32 -6.15
C GLN A 8 -10.72 -32.95 -4.85
N GLY A 9 -11.12 -33.57 -3.73
CA GLY A 9 -10.55 -33.35 -2.39
C GLY A 9 -11.36 -32.42 -1.49
N ALA A 10 -12.50 -31.91 -1.97
CA ALA A 10 -13.50 -31.25 -1.14
C ALA A 10 -14.19 -32.28 -0.23
N ILE A 11 -14.59 -31.86 0.96
CA ILE A 11 -15.27 -32.69 1.95
C ILE A 11 -16.60 -32.01 2.25
N ASP A 12 -17.70 -32.65 1.84
CA ASP A 12 -19.04 -32.29 2.30
C ASP A 12 -19.16 -32.61 3.79
N ILE A 13 -19.46 -31.59 4.59
CA ILE A 13 -19.62 -31.71 6.04
C ILE A 13 -21.10 -31.62 6.47
N GLY A 14 -22.02 -31.63 5.51
CA GLY A 14 -23.46 -31.57 5.72
C GLY A 14 -24.04 -30.15 5.69
N ASN A 15 -25.37 -30.05 5.63
CA ASN A 15 -26.13 -28.78 5.67
C ASN A 15 -25.70 -27.74 4.62
N GLY A 16 -25.11 -28.17 3.50
CA GLY A 16 -24.62 -27.27 2.45
C GLY A 16 -23.24 -26.66 2.72
N TYR A 17 -22.56 -27.05 3.80
CA TYR A 17 -21.19 -26.64 4.07
C TYR A 17 -20.19 -27.60 3.42
N VAL A 18 -19.14 -27.06 2.81
CA VAL A 18 -18.10 -27.86 2.14
C VAL A 18 -16.71 -27.34 2.47
N LEU A 19 -15.83 -28.17 3.02
CA LEU A 19 -14.41 -27.87 3.16
C LEU A 19 -13.71 -28.05 1.82
N LEU A 20 -12.99 -27.04 1.33
CA LEU A 20 -12.31 -27.09 0.03
C LEU A 20 -10.83 -27.50 0.16
N CYS A 21 -10.22 -27.97 -0.93
CA CYS A 21 -8.95 -28.71 -0.97
C CYS A 21 -7.69 -27.97 -0.47
N ALA A 22 -7.77 -26.66 -0.22
CA ALA A 22 -6.64 -25.91 0.29
C ALA A 22 -6.45 -26.21 1.79
N ARG A 23 -5.75 -27.30 2.10
CA ARG A 23 -5.51 -27.78 3.47
C ARG A 23 -4.07 -28.18 3.70
N ASP A 24 -3.69 -28.34 4.96
CA ASP A 24 -2.41 -28.91 5.33
C ASP A 24 -2.28 -30.37 4.90
N GLN A 25 -1.08 -30.72 4.45
CA GLN A 25 -0.72 -32.09 4.15
C GLN A 25 -0.55 -32.90 5.45
N TYR A 26 0.12 -32.30 6.43
CA TYR A 26 0.51 -32.92 7.71
C TYR A 26 -0.27 -32.35 8.88
N ARG A 27 -0.32 -33.09 9.99
CA ARG A 27 -0.87 -32.56 11.25
C ARG A 27 0.14 -31.61 11.87
N TYR A 28 -0.36 -30.47 12.33
CA TYR A 28 0.38 -29.44 13.04
C TYR A 28 0.19 -29.61 14.55
N THR A 29 1.29 -29.62 15.31
CA THR A 29 1.27 -29.60 16.77
C THR A 29 1.04 -28.17 17.25
N LEU A 30 -0.01 -27.98 18.03
CA LEU A 30 -0.38 -26.66 18.52
C LEU A 30 0.60 -26.18 19.61
N VAL A 31 0.89 -24.88 19.60
CA VAL A 31 1.76 -24.21 20.58
C VAL A 31 1.10 -22.94 21.12
N GLY A 32 1.52 -22.50 22.32
CA GLY A 32 1.12 -21.23 22.92
C GLY A 32 -0.39 -21.08 23.15
N VAL A 33 -0.91 -19.86 22.94
CA VAL A 33 -2.33 -19.51 23.16
C VAL A 33 -3.25 -20.36 22.29
N LEU A 34 -2.88 -20.64 21.04
CA LEU A 34 -3.67 -21.47 20.12
C LEU A 34 -3.93 -22.87 20.68
N LYS A 35 -2.90 -23.49 21.28
CA LYS A 35 -3.03 -24.80 21.93
C LYS A 35 -4.04 -24.74 23.07
N ALA A 36 -3.90 -23.76 23.95
CA ALA A 36 -4.81 -23.60 25.09
C ALA A 36 -6.26 -23.44 24.61
N THR A 37 -6.52 -22.53 23.67
CA THR A 37 -7.87 -22.28 23.16
C THR A 37 -8.49 -23.51 22.51
N ILE A 38 -7.77 -24.20 21.62
CA ILE A 38 -8.29 -25.37 20.89
C ILE A 38 -8.43 -26.59 21.80
N GLN A 39 -7.45 -26.84 22.67
CA GLN A 39 -7.49 -27.97 23.59
C GLN A 39 -8.62 -27.81 24.61
N THR A 40 -8.85 -26.61 25.14
CA THR A 40 -9.99 -26.34 26.04
C THR A 40 -11.33 -26.53 25.33
N ALA A 41 -11.46 -26.08 24.07
CA ALA A 41 -12.73 -26.17 23.36
C ALA A 41 -13.04 -27.56 22.78
N THR A 42 -12.02 -28.34 22.40
CA THR A 42 -12.21 -29.58 21.61
C THR A 42 -11.46 -30.79 22.16
N GLY A 43 -10.47 -30.61 23.03
CA GLY A 43 -9.53 -31.65 23.45
C GLY A 43 -8.41 -31.95 22.45
N ALA A 44 -8.38 -31.31 21.28
CA ALA A 44 -7.39 -31.58 20.25
C ALA A 44 -6.00 -31.02 20.61
N THR A 45 -4.97 -31.85 20.48
CA THR A 45 -3.56 -31.45 20.67
C THR A 45 -2.81 -31.26 19.34
N THR A 46 -3.30 -31.88 18.28
CA THR A 46 -2.80 -31.75 16.90
C THR A 46 -3.97 -31.61 15.94
N ILE A 47 -3.81 -30.81 14.88
CA ILE A 47 -4.87 -30.53 13.90
C ILE A 47 -4.33 -30.54 12.47
N LYS A 48 -5.22 -30.68 11.49
CA LYS A 48 -4.94 -30.25 10.10
C LYS A 48 -5.71 -28.96 9.85
N GLN A 49 -5.07 -27.98 9.22
CA GLN A 49 -5.72 -26.71 8.91
C GLN A 49 -6.33 -26.74 7.50
N TRP A 50 -7.50 -26.16 7.34
CA TRP A 50 -8.15 -25.88 6.07
C TRP A 50 -8.24 -24.37 5.87
N ALA A 51 -8.03 -23.92 4.65
CA ALA A 51 -7.97 -22.52 4.28
C ALA A 51 -9.27 -21.97 3.72
N ARG A 52 -10.24 -22.83 3.40
CA ARG A 52 -11.48 -22.45 2.73
C ARG A 52 -12.65 -23.31 3.19
N LEU A 53 -13.76 -22.65 3.41
CA LEU A 53 -15.06 -23.23 3.71
C LEU A 53 -16.09 -22.59 2.77
N GLN A 54 -16.81 -23.41 2.03
CA GLN A 54 -18.02 -22.98 1.33
C GLN A 54 -19.18 -23.03 2.32
N LEU A 55 -19.93 -21.93 2.40
CA LEU A 55 -21.13 -21.78 3.20
C LEU A 55 -22.36 -22.23 2.40
N PRO A 56 -23.51 -22.50 3.06
CA PRO A 56 -24.74 -22.94 2.39
C PRO A 56 -25.28 -21.94 1.37
N ASN A 57 -24.97 -20.65 1.56
CA ASN A 57 -25.33 -19.58 0.64
C ASN A 57 -24.40 -19.45 -0.57
N GLY A 58 -23.47 -20.39 -0.76
CA GLY A 58 -22.50 -20.40 -1.87
C GLY A 58 -21.24 -19.58 -1.63
N GLN A 59 -21.21 -18.71 -0.60
CA GLN A 59 -20.03 -17.90 -0.29
C GLN A 59 -18.85 -18.78 0.14
N ILE A 60 -17.64 -18.36 -0.22
CA ILE A 60 -16.41 -19.02 0.21
C ILE A 60 -15.71 -18.16 1.27
N ALA A 61 -15.73 -18.63 2.51
CA ALA A 61 -14.93 -18.08 3.59
C ALA A 61 -13.48 -18.55 3.47
N HIS A 62 -12.54 -17.62 3.57
CA HIS A 62 -11.11 -17.85 3.51
C HIS A 62 -10.48 -17.75 4.90
N SER A 63 -9.32 -18.40 5.11
CA SER A 63 -8.57 -18.27 6.35
C SER A 63 -7.36 -17.34 6.23
N ALA A 64 -7.03 -16.66 7.33
CA ALA A 64 -5.86 -15.82 7.48
C ALA A 64 -4.56 -16.59 7.23
N TRP A 65 -4.48 -17.85 7.68
CA TRP A 65 -3.29 -18.68 7.55
C TRP A 65 -2.73 -18.75 6.12
N LYS A 66 -3.55 -19.09 5.12
CA LYS A 66 -3.08 -19.18 3.72
C LYS A 66 -3.13 -17.86 2.98
N GLU A 67 -3.97 -16.93 3.40
CA GLU A 67 -4.06 -15.65 2.73
C GLU A 67 -2.88 -14.73 3.07
N LYS A 68 -2.41 -14.72 4.33
CA LYS A 68 -1.22 -13.97 4.77
C LYS A 68 0.07 -14.42 4.04
N GLN A 69 0.08 -15.62 3.45
CA GLN A 69 1.20 -16.13 2.63
C GLN A 69 1.19 -15.59 1.19
N LYS A 70 0.13 -14.91 0.75
CA LYS A 70 0.05 -14.33 -0.60
C LYS A 70 0.69 -12.96 -0.65
N ALA A 71 1.22 -12.59 -1.82
CA ALA A 71 1.66 -11.21 -2.07
C ALA A 71 0.51 -10.21 -1.86
N PRO A 72 0.77 -8.99 -1.34
CA PRO A 72 -0.28 -8.02 -0.97
C PRO A 72 -1.32 -7.72 -2.07
N GLY A 73 -0.94 -7.74 -3.35
CA GLY A 73 -1.85 -7.53 -4.48
C GLY A 73 -2.69 -8.73 -4.92
N LYS A 74 -2.58 -9.89 -4.25
CA LYS A 74 -3.31 -11.13 -4.59
C LYS A 74 -4.24 -11.63 -3.48
N VAL A 75 -4.42 -10.82 -2.45
CA VAL A 75 -5.29 -11.06 -1.29
C VAL A 75 -6.75 -10.88 -1.75
N ARG A 76 -7.59 -11.90 -1.57
CA ARG A 76 -9.03 -11.92 -1.87
C ARG A 76 -9.75 -11.80 -0.53
N ILE A 77 -9.84 -10.57 -0.01
CA ILE A 77 -10.27 -10.23 1.36
C ILE A 77 -11.65 -10.86 1.66
N SER A 78 -11.68 -12.08 2.20
CA SER A 78 -12.90 -12.84 2.51
C SER A 78 -12.69 -13.72 3.74
N ARG A 79 -11.96 -13.18 4.73
CA ARG A 79 -11.63 -13.83 6.01
C ARG A 79 -12.59 -13.54 7.14
N MET A 80 -13.48 -12.58 6.92
CA MET A 80 -14.34 -12.08 7.97
C MET A 80 -15.69 -12.77 7.86
N VAL A 81 -16.23 -13.24 8.98
CA VAL A 81 -17.49 -14.00 9.02
C VAL A 81 -18.49 -13.40 9.99
N GLN A 82 -19.78 -13.57 9.70
CA GLN A 82 -20.89 -13.14 10.54
C GLN A 82 -21.19 -14.23 11.59
N TYR A 83 -20.92 -13.86 12.84
CA TYR A 83 -21.27 -14.56 14.09
C TYR A 83 -21.32 -13.46 15.17
N GLU A 84 -20.18 -13.20 15.81
CA GLU A 84 -19.87 -11.97 16.58
C GLU A 84 -18.87 -11.08 15.83
N TYR A 85 -18.85 -11.20 14.50
CA TYR A 85 -17.82 -10.71 13.58
C TYR A 85 -16.40 -11.16 13.99
N GLY A 86 -15.78 -11.99 13.15
CA GLY A 86 -14.45 -12.53 13.44
C GLY A 86 -13.61 -12.75 12.20
N GLU A 87 -12.29 -12.62 12.36
CA GLU A 87 -11.33 -13.08 11.35
C GLU A 87 -11.09 -14.59 11.53
N VAL A 88 -11.40 -15.38 10.51
CA VAL A 88 -11.08 -16.81 10.46
C VAL A 88 -9.57 -16.98 10.40
N GLN A 89 -8.97 -17.55 11.43
CA GLN A 89 -7.55 -17.92 11.42
C GLN A 89 -7.32 -19.18 10.58
N TYR A 90 -8.11 -20.23 10.82
CA TYR A 90 -8.18 -21.46 10.02
C TYR A 90 -9.39 -22.33 10.43
N PHE A 91 -9.79 -23.23 9.53
CA PHE A 91 -10.77 -24.28 9.80
C PHE A 91 -10.03 -25.58 10.16
N PHE A 92 -10.65 -26.45 10.96
CA PHE A 92 -10.07 -27.77 11.28
C PHE A 92 -11.16 -28.78 11.63
N GLN A 93 -10.82 -30.07 11.60
CA GLN A 93 -11.71 -31.15 12.00
C GLN A 93 -11.20 -31.87 13.24
N HIS A 94 -12.12 -32.19 14.16
CA HIS A 94 -11.86 -33.02 15.32
C HIS A 94 -13.11 -33.85 15.66
N ASN A 95 -12.95 -35.16 15.92
CA ASN A 95 -14.04 -36.10 16.23
C ASN A 95 -15.24 -36.00 15.27
N ALA A 96 -14.98 -36.03 13.95
CA ALA A 96 -15.97 -35.90 12.88
C ALA A 96 -16.77 -34.57 12.85
N ARG A 97 -16.42 -33.60 13.70
CA ARG A 97 -16.96 -32.25 13.67
C ARG A 97 -15.97 -31.29 13.03
N THR A 98 -16.50 -30.21 12.46
CA THR A 98 -15.70 -29.18 11.81
C THR A 98 -15.82 -27.88 12.61
N PHE A 99 -14.67 -27.26 12.88
CA PHE A 99 -14.56 -26.06 13.68
C PHE A 99 -13.85 -24.95 12.92
N ALA A 100 -14.11 -23.71 13.30
CA ALA A 100 -13.32 -22.54 12.92
C ALA A 100 -12.65 -21.96 14.17
N LEU A 101 -11.36 -21.64 14.06
CA LEU A 101 -10.71 -20.75 15.01
C LEU A 101 -10.86 -19.31 14.52
N LEU A 102 -11.53 -18.47 15.30
CA LEU A 102 -11.76 -17.06 15.00
C LEU A 102 -10.98 -16.15 15.95
N SER A 103 -10.47 -15.04 15.42
CA SER A 103 -10.15 -13.85 16.22
C SER A 103 -11.38 -12.94 16.22
N ILE A 104 -12.08 -12.85 17.35
CA ILE A 104 -13.35 -12.15 17.47
C ILE A 104 -13.09 -10.65 17.70
N PHE A 105 -13.80 -9.80 16.96
CA PHE A 105 -13.75 -8.35 17.17
C PHE A 105 -14.40 -7.98 18.51
N SER A 106 -14.12 -6.77 19.01
CA SER A 106 -14.84 -6.28 20.19
C SER A 106 -16.34 -6.12 19.90
N PRO A 107 -17.19 -6.01 20.93
CA PRO A 107 -18.51 -5.42 20.78
C PRO A 107 -18.46 -4.05 20.08
N PRO A 108 -19.56 -3.60 19.46
CA PRO A 108 -19.58 -2.30 18.80
C PRO A 108 -19.39 -1.18 19.81
N ASP A 109 -18.78 -0.09 19.38
CA ASP A 109 -18.68 1.14 20.16
C ASP A 109 -20.11 1.66 20.45
N ASP A 110 -20.50 1.63 21.71
CA ASP A 110 -21.87 1.97 22.14
C ASP A 110 -22.29 3.38 21.72
N TYR A 111 -21.36 4.33 21.68
CA TYR A 111 -21.65 5.69 21.27
C TYR A 111 -21.96 5.74 19.77
N ILE A 112 -21.07 5.20 18.93
CA ILE A 112 -21.29 5.20 17.47
C ILE A 112 -22.51 4.36 17.10
N TRP A 113 -22.71 3.22 17.75
CA TRP A 113 -23.86 2.35 17.51
C TRP A 113 -25.16 3.08 17.81
N ARG A 114 -25.24 3.81 18.94
CA ARG A 114 -26.42 4.59 19.31
C ARG A 114 -26.64 5.80 18.39
N GLU A 115 -25.60 6.59 18.12
CA GLU A 115 -25.70 7.78 17.25
C GLU A 115 -26.06 7.43 15.81
N SER A 116 -25.65 6.26 15.34
CA SER A 116 -26.02 5.73 14.03
C SER A 116 -27.38 5.02 14.02
N PHE A 117 -28.18 5.11 15.09
CA PHE A 117 -29.47 4.42 15.23
C PHE A 117 -29.36 2.92 14.94
N SER A 118 -28.34 2.26 15.50
CA SER A 118 -28.07 0.84 15.31
C SER A 118 -27.83 0.45 13.84
N THR A 119 -27.24 1.36 13.06
CA THR A 119 -26.90 1.11 11.65
C THR A 119 -25.42 0.77 11.48
N LEU A 120 -24.53 1.41 12.23
CA LEU A 120 -23.09 1.35 11.99
C LEU A 120 -22.35 0.56 13.08
N TRP A 121 -22.02 -0.70 12.78
CA TRP A 121 -21.27 -1.57 13.69
C TRP A 121 -19.77 -1.28 13.61
N VAL A 122 -19.25 -0.46 14.54
CA VAL A 122 -17.83 -0.12 14.63
C VAL A 122 -17.19 -0.82 15.81
N CYS A 123 -16.12 -1.59 15.59
CA CYS A 123 -15.46 -2.40 16.62
C CYS A 123 -13.94 -2.41 16.45
N SER A 124 -13.22 -2.87 17.47
CA SER A 124 -11.76 -2.99 17.46
C SER A 124 -11.33 -4.43 17.18
N TYR A 125 -10.23 -4.60 16.43
CA TYR A 125 -9.65 -5.92 16.19
C TYR A 125 -8.83 -6.37 17.40
N MET A 126 -9.17 -7.51 17.99
CA MET A 126 -8.56 -8.00 19.23
C MET A 126 -7.44 -9.02 19.02
N GLY A 127 -7.18 -9.43 17.77
CA GLY A 127 -6.10 -10.37 17.45
C GLY A 127 -6.16 -11.65 18.28
N ASP A 128 -5.02 -12.06 18.85
CA ASP A 128 -4.91 -13.30 19.59
C ASP A 128 -5.50 -13.22 21.01
N SER A 129 -5.84 -12.02 21.50
CA SER A 129 -6.41 -11.81 22.83
C SER A 129 -7.86 -12.28 22.94
N ASN A 130 -8.56 -12.46 21.83
CA ASN A 130 -9.96 -12.90 21.80
C ASN A 130 -10.18 -14.04 20.79
N LEU A 131 -9.37 -15.09 20.92
CA LEU A 131 -9.51 -16.30 20.12
C LEU A 131 -10.66 -17.17 20.63
N ARG A 132 -11.55 -17.58 19.71
CA ARG A 132 -12.64 -18.52 20.00
C ARG A 132 -12.69 -19.63 18.98
N VAL A 133 -12.94 -20.85 19.46
CA VAL A 133 -13.27 -21.99 18.60
C VAL A 133 -14.78 -22.11 18.54
N ILE A 134 -15.31 -22.16 17.33
CA ILE A 134 -16.74 -22.32 17.09
C ILE A 134 -17.00 -23.48 16.14
N ASP A 135 -18.20 -24.07 16.22
CA ASP A 135 -18.70 -24.99 15.20
C ASP A 135 -18.94 -24.22 13.91
N VAL A 136 -18.55 -24.74 12.74
CA VAL A 136 -18.73 -24.02 11.48
C VAL A 136 -20.20 -23.84 11.09
N GLY A 137 -21.10 -24.68 11.61
CA GLY A 137 -22.55 -24.60 11.33
C GLY A 137 -23.23 -23.33 11.85
N ILE A 138 -22.56 -22.53 12.69
CA ILE A 138 -23.09 -21.25 13.16
C ILE A 138 -22.65 -20.07 12.28
N ILE A 139 -21.71 -20.28 11.35
CA ILE A 139 -21.27 -19.23 10.43
C ILE A 139 -22.36 -19.04 9.36
N THR A 140 -22.99 -17.87 9.34
CA THR A 140 -24.11 -17.58 8.43
C THR A 140 -23.66 -16.93 7.12
N ALA A 141 -22.66 -16.05 7.16
CA ALA A 141 -22.20 -15.32 6.00
C ALA A 141 -20.72 -14.90 6.10
N VAL A 142 -20.13 -14.59 4.96
CA VAL A 142 -18.87 -13.85 4.83
C VAL A 142 -19.18 -12.36 4.81
N VAL A 143 -18.48 -11.60 5.63
CA VAL A 143 -18.59 -10.14 5.69
C VAL A 143 -17.28 -9.48 5.27
N SER A 144 -17.30 -8.16 5.18
CA SER A 144 -16.12 -7.35 4.95
C SER A 144 -15.92 -6.43 6.15
N MET A 145 -14.78 -6.55 6.84
CA MET A 145 -14.37 -5.59 7.86
C MET A 145 -13.49 -4.54 7.20
N GLN A 146 -13.87 -3.28 7.31
CA GLN A 146 -13.16 -2.17 6.70
C GLN A 146 -12.59 -1.25 7.76
N PRO A 147 -11.38 -0.69 7.55
CA PRO A 147 -10.86 0.34 8.42
C PRO A 147 -11.87 1.49 8.55
N PHE A 148 -12.20 1.83 9.79
CA PHE A 148 -13.13 2.92 10.08
C PHE A 148 -12.47 4.26 9.74
N PRO A 149 -13.17 5.19 9.04
CA PRO A 149 -12.65 6.53 8.79
C PRO A 149 -12.20 7.19 10.09
N VAL A 150 -10.94 7.59 10.17
CA VAL A 150 -10.46 8.44 11.25
C VAL A 150 -10.62 9.88 10.81
N CYS A 151 -11.27 10.71 11.64
CA CYS A 151 -11.33 12.14 11.38
C CYS A 151 -9.93 12.73 11.53
N VAL A 152 -9.56 13.66 10.66
CA VAL A 152 -8.21 14.22 10.71
C VAL A 152 -8.01 14.97 12.03
N GLY A 153 -6.94 14.60 12.75
CA GLY A 153 -6.64 15.10 14.09
C GLY A 153 -7.08 14.15 15.21
N GLU A 154 -7.86 13.12 14.89
CA GLU A 154 -8.20 12.03 15.81
C GLU A 154 -7.14 10.91 15.72
N VAL A 155 -6.90 10.24 16.84
CA VAL A 155 -5.98 9.11 16.90
C VAL A 155 -6.61 7.93 16.18
N ASP A 156 -5.84 7.25 15.32
CA ASP A 156 -6.28 5.99 14.73
C ASP A 156 -6.28 4.90 15.80
N TRP A 157 -7.47 4.62 16.33
CA TRP A 157 -7.69 3.58 17.32
C TRP A 157 -7.69 2.16 16.73
N GLY A 158 -7.42 2.00 15.43
CA GLY A 158 -7.48 0.71 14.76
C GLY A 158 -8.90 0.13 14.72
N ARG A 159 -9.91 1.01 14.59
CA ARG A 159 -11.33 0.64 14.53
C ARG A 159 -11.67 0.15 13.13
N TRP A 160 -12.64 -0.76 13.08
CA TRP A 160 -13.16 -1.37 11.88
C TRP A 160 -14.67 -1.26 11.88
N PHE A 161 -15.29 -1.19 10.71
CA PHE A 161 -16.74 -1.31 10.59
C PHE A 161 -17.14 -2.43 9.65
N VAL A 162 -18.30 -3.00 9.94
CA VAL A 162 -18.86 -4.12 9.18
C VAL A 162 -19.50 -3.59 7.91
N VAL A 163 -19.20 -4.25 6.80
CA VAL A 163 -19.92 -4.13 5.53
C VAL A 163 -20.42 -5.51 5.15
N GLU A 164 -21.74 -5.68 5.13
CA GLU A 164 -22.35 -6.91 4.64
C GLU A 164 -22.04 -7.08 3.15
N LYS A 165 -21.47 -8.24 2.81
CA LYS A 165 -21.21 -8.59 1.42
C LYS A 165 -22.53 -9.08 0.84
N ALA A 166 -23.31 -8.17 0.26
CA ALA A 166 -24.46 -8.54 -0.57
C ALA A 166 -23.97 -9.61 -1.56
N GLY A 167 -24.63 -10.77 -1.59
CA GLY A 167 -24.18 -12.00 -2.25
C GLY A 167 -24.07 -11.94 -3.77
N LEU A 168 -23.37 -10.96 -4.33
CA LEU A 168 -22.98 -10.92 -5.73
C LEU A 168 -21.67 -11.69 -5.89
N ASP A 169 -21.79 -12.84 -6.55
CA ASP A 169 -20.68 -13.63 -7.10
C ASP A 169 -19.94 -12.91 -8.24
N ASP A 170 -20.30 -11.65 -8.54
CA ASP A 170 -19.65 -10.88 -9.58
C ASP A 170 -18.24 -10.46 -9.12
N ALA A 171 -17.23 -11.04 -9.76
CA ALA A 171 -15.85 -10.55 -9.75
C ALA A 171 -15.78 -9.03 -9.97
N LEU A 172 -16.78 -8.46 -10.66
CA LEU A 172 -16.98 -7.03 -10.87
C LEU A 172 -17.24 -6.26 -9.58
N GLY A 173 -18.04 -6.79 -8.64
CA GLY A 173 -18.35 -6.15 -7.36
C GLY A 173 -17.12 -6.05 -6.46
N ASN A 174 -16.34 -7.12 -6.35
CA ASN A 174 -15.09 -7.12 -5.58
C ASN A 174 -14.02 -6.19 -6.17
N GLN A 175 -13.90 -6.15 -7.52
CA GLN A 175 -12.96 -5.23 -8.17
C GLN A 175 -13.38 -3.78 -7.99
N THR A 176 -14.65 -3.46 -8.24
CA THR A 176 -15.20 -2.11 -8.06
C THR A 176 -15.06 -1.65 -6.61
N TYR A 177 -15.31 -2.54 -5.65
CA TYR A 177 -15.14 -2.24 -4.23
C TYR A 177 -13.68 -2.00 -3.86
N SER A 178 -12.76 -2.84 -4.31
CA SER A 178 -11.32 -2.64 -4.10
C SER A 178 -10.82 -1.32 -4.70
N GLU A 179 -11.32 -0.94 -5.88
CA GLU A 179 -10.99 0.32 -6.54
C GLU A 179 -11.57 1.53 -5.77
N LEU A 180 -12.82 1.44 -5.33
CA LEU A 180 -13.46 2.47 -4.51
C LEU A 180 -12.76 2.63 -3.16
N HIS A 181 -12.42 1.53 -2.49
CA HIS A 181 -11.68 1.53 -1.24
C HIS A 181 -10.28 2.14 -1.41
N THR A 182 -9.57 1.77 -2.48
CA THR A 182 -8.25 2.36 -2.81
C THR A 182 -8.37 3.87 -3.07
N ARG A 183 -9.40 4.30 -3.81
CA ARG A 183 -9.68 5.72 -4.06
C ARG A 183 -10.03 6.46 -2.77
N TRP A 184 -10.83 5.84 -1.91
CA TRP A 184 -11.23 6.41 -0.62
C TRP A 184 -10.02 6.55 0.31
N ILE A 185 -9.17 5.52 0.45
CA ILE A 185 -7.89 5.61 1.21
C ILE A 185 -7.05 6.77 0.68
N LYS A 186 -6.91 6.88 -0.65
CA LYS A 186 -6.13 7.95 -1.27
C LYS A 186 -6.72 9.33 -0.94
N ALA A 187 -8.03 9.50 -1.11
CA ALA A 187 -8.73 10.75 -0.82
C ALA A 187 -8.64 11.13 0.67
N MET A 188 -8.78 10.16 1.57
CA MET A 188 -8.59 10.35 3.01
C MET A 188 -7.16 10.80 3.31
N SER A 189 -6.14 10.18 2.71
CA SER A 189 -4.75 10.61 2.89
C SER A 189 -4.48 12.03 2.39
N GLU A 190 -5.12 12.43 1.29
CA GLU A 190 -5.02 13.78 0.73
C GLU A 190 -5.68 14.81 1.67
N LEU A 191 -6.88 14.50 2.17
CA LEU A 191 -7.59 15.32 3.15
C LEU A 191 -6.82 15.44 4.48
N ASP A 192 -6.21 14.34 4.93
CA ASP A 192 -5.32 14.30 6.09
C ASP A 192 -4.14 15.26 5.92
N ALA A 193 -3.51 15.20 4.75
CA ALA A 193 -2.35 16.01 4.42
C ALA A 193 -2.70 17.50 4.24
N GLU A 194 -3.95 17.82 3.89
CA GLU A 194 -4.46 19.19 3.81
C GLU A 194 -4.79 19.74 5.20
N LYS A 195 -5.52 18.99 6.02
CA LYS A 195 -5.89 19.43 7.37
C LYS A 195 -4.70 19.54 8.32
N ARG A 196 -3.65 18.72 8.18
CA ARG A 196 -2.38 18.92 8.91
C ARG A 196 -1.69 20.24 8.56
N VAL A 197 -1.76 20.67 7.29
CA VAL A 197 -1.28 22.00 6.91
C VAL A 197 -2.15 23.06 7.57
N ASN A 198 -3.46 22.90 7.54
CA ASN A 198 -4.38 23.88 8.14
C ASN A 198 -4.27 23.97 9.67
N SER A 199 -4.03 22.86 10.39
CA SER A 199 -3.83 22.90 11.85
C SER A 199 -2.53 23.59 12.21
N VAL A 200 -1.45 23.36 11.46
CA VAL A 200 -0.19 24.09 11.60
C VAL A 200 -0.38 25.58 11.34
N LEU A 201 -1.17 25.95 10.32
CA LEU A 201 -1.51 27.34 10.04
C LEU A 201 -2.35 27.98 11.15
N GLN A 202 -3.35 27.28 11.69
CA GLN A 202 -4.22 27.78 12.77
C GLN A 202 -3.47 27.92 14.10
N ALA A 203 -2.69 26.92 14.52
CA ALA A 203 -1.87 27.00 15.72
C ALA A 203 -0.86 28.16 15.64
N SER A 204 -0.31 28.41 14.44
CA SER A 204 0.57 29.56 14.17
C SER A 204 -0.16 30.90 14.26
N SER A 205 -1.42 30.96 13.80
CA SER A 205 -2.26 32.16 13.87
C SER A 205 -2.65 32.50 15.32
N THR A 206 -3.09 31.52 16.10
CA THR A 206 -3.48 31.71 17.51
C THR A 206 -2.29 32.15 18.36
N THR A 207 -1.10 31.57 18.11
CA THR A 207 0.13 31.96 18.79
C THR A 207 0.56 33.39 18.42
N TYR A 208 0.36 33.80 17.16
CA TYR A 208 0.62 35.17 16.73
C TYR A 208 -0.36 36.17 17.35
N GLN A 209 -1.65 35.86 17.38
CA GLN A 209 -2.69 36.68 18.02
C GLN A 209 -2.43 36.83 19.53
N ALA A 210 -2.08 35.74 20.22
CA ALA A 210 -1.69 35.79 21.64
C ALA A 210 -0.43 36.65 21.86
N ALA A 211 0.56 36.55 20.98
CA ALA A 211 1.77 37.38 21.03
C ALA A 211 1.49 38.85 20.73
N LEU A 212 0.54 39.15 19.82
CA LEU A 212 0.14 40.52 19.50
C LEU A 212 -0.63 41.15 20.66
N SER A 213 -1.57 40.41 21.27
CA SER A 213 -2.32 40.85 22.45
C SER A 213 -1.39 41.07 23.65
N ASN A 214 -0.44 40.16 23.89
CA ASN A 214 0.56 40.36 24.95
C ASN A 214 1.49 41.53 24.65
N ARG A 215 1.74 41.86 23.38
CA ARG A 215 2.54 43.03 22.99
C ARG A 215 1.78 44.35 23.15
N MET A 216 0.46 44.36 22.92
CA MET A 216 -0.37 45.53 23.22
C MET A 216 -0.59 45.72 24.73
N PHE A 217 -0.65 44.63 25.51
CA PHE A 217 -0.74 44.73 26.97
C PHE A 217 0.57 45.18 27.63
N ASN A 218 1.71 44.82 27.04
CA ASN A 218 3.04 45.17 27.57
C ASN A 218 3.63 46.48 27.00
N SER A 219 3.00 47.12 26.00
CA SER A 219 3.42 48.46 25.53
C SER A 219 2.89 49.61 26.39
N ALA A 220 2.34 49.30 27.57
CA ALA A 220 2.00 50.29 28.58
C ALA A 220 3.17 50.61 29.55
N SER A 221 4.34 49.98 29.41
CA SER A 221 5.42 50.16 30.41
C SER A 221 6.83 50.07 29.80
N GLU A 222 7.33 51.20 29.33
CA GLU A 222 8.74 51.45 29.06
C GLU A 222 9.35 52.22 30.26
N VAL A 223 10.11 51.48 31.09
CA VAL A 223 11.34 51.90 31.80
C VAL A 223 12.34 50.72 31.72
N ASN A 224 13.47 50.96 31.04
CA ASN A 224 14.86 50.42 31.13
C ASN A 224 15.31 48.94 30.89
N MET A 225 16.46 48.88 30.17
CA MET A 225 17.62 47.93 30.07
C MET A 225 17.73 46.81 28.97
N PRO A 226 18.95 46.59 28.38
CA PRO A 226 19.34 45.50 27.43
C PRO A 226 20.33 44.46 28.04
N PRO A 227 21.00 43.48 27.35
CA PRO A 227 20.86 42.89 25.99
C PRO A 227 20.88 41.31 25.86
N THR A 228 20.59 40.81 24.63
CA THR A 228 21.10 39.60 23.89
C THR A 228 20.75 38.11 24.19
N ALA A 229 20.25 37.44 23.12
CA ALA A 229 20.43 36.04 22.59
C ALA A 229 19.88 34.82 23.39
N SER A 230 19.31 33.70 22.87
CA SER A 230 19.37 33.01 21.57
C SER A 230 18.35 31.83 21.43
N SER A 231 17.63 31.73 20.28
CA SER A 231 17.29 30.53 19.45
C SER A 231 16.37 29.37 19.95
N ARG A 232 15.56 28.60 19.19
CA ARG A 232 15.29 28.36 17.74
C ARG A 232 13.83 27.90 17.50
N GLY A 233 13.22 28.40 16.43
CA GLY A 233 12.09 27.81 15.71
C GLY A 233 12.23 28.15 14.21
N LEU A 234 11.48 27.51 13.28
CA LEU A 234 11.22 27.97 11.90
C LEU A 234 10.33 26.94 11.17
N LEU A 235 9.41 27.31 10.25
CA LEU A 235 9.68 27.95 8.95
C LEU A 235 8.80 29.18 8.69
N LYS A 236 8.93 30.22 9.52
CA LYS A 236 8.55 31.57 9.07
C LYS A 236 9.67 32.13 8.20
N VAL A 237 9.49 31.97 6.91
CA VAL A 237 10.26 32.65 5.87
C VAL A 237 10.31 34.16 6.19
N LYS A 238 11.52 34.71 6.35
CA LYS A 238 11.72 36.17 6.32
C LYS A 238 11.33 36.68 4.94
N SER A 239 10.85 37.92 4.84
CA SER A 239 10.42 38.56 3.60
C SER A 239 11.28 38.13 2.40
N PRO A 240 10.67 37.67 1.29
CA PRO A 240 11.41 37.12 0.17
C PRO A 240 12.48 38.11 -0.29
N LEU A 241 13.70 37.61 -0.52
CA LEU A 241 14.77 38.42 -1.12
C LEU A 241 14.25 38.92 -2.47
N SER A 242 14.21 40.23 -2.65
CA SER A 242 13.75 40.82 -3.90
C SER A 242 14.68 40.40 -5.06
N PRO A 243 14.11 40.14 -6.25
CA PRO A 243 14.89 39.91 -7.47
C PRO A 243 15.85 41.07 -7.73
N VAL A 244 17.03 40.74 -8.28
CA VAL A 244 17.94 41.75 -8.80
C VAL A 244 17.27 42.39 -10.01
N ARG A 245 17.27 43.72 -10.06
CA ARG A 245 16.65 44.45 -11.17
C ARG A 245 17.38 44.11 -12.46
N HIS A 246 16.64 44.03 -13.56
CA HIS A 246 17.22 43.70 -14.86
C HIS A 246 18.35 44.67 -15.26
N GLU A 247 18.24 45.95 -14.87
CA GLU A 247 19.29 46.94 -15.14
C GLU A 247 20.64 46.58 -14.50
N GLU A 248 20.62 45.95 -13.32
CA GLU A 248 21.81 45.57 -12.54
C GLU A 248 22.44 44.25 -13.04
N CYS A 249 21.73 43.47 -13.86
CA CYS A 249 22.17 42.18 -14.38
C CYS A 249 21.91 42.05 -15.89
N SER A 250 22.07 43.16 -16.62
CA SER A 250 21.83 43.25 -18.06
C SER A 250 22.71 42.32 -18.90
N GLU A 251 23.83 41.85 -18.34
CA GLU A 251 24.70 40.89 -19.00
C GLU A 251 24.14 39.46 -18.98
N VAL A 252 23.24 39.11 -18.05
CA VAL A 252 22.73 37.74 -17.84
C VAL A 252 21.82 37.29 -18.99
N ARG A 253 22.20 36.23 -19.71
CA ARG A 253 21.46 35.78 -20.91
C ARG A 253 20.09 35.19 -20.59
N PHE A 254 19.98 34.48 -19.48
CA PHE A 254 18.77 33.76 -19.10
C PHE A 254 18.05 34.48 -17.95
N TYR A 255 17.53 35.68 -18.20
CA TYR A 255 16.83 36.44 -17.16
C TYR A 255 15.38 35.96 -16.94
N SER A 256 14.72 35.47 -18.00
CA SER A 256 13.37 34.90 -17.96
C SER A 256 13.37 33.41 -18.36
N LEU A 257 12.29 32.70 -18.03
CA LEU A 257 12.08 31.34 -18.52
C LEU A 257 11.97 31.30 -20.06
N GLY A 258 11.43 32.37 -20.67
CA GLY A 258 11.32 32.48 -22.13
C GLY A 258 12.67 32.48 -22.83
N ASP A 259 13.66 33.20 -22.28
CA ASP A 259 15.02 33.27 -22.84
C ASP A 259 15.68 31.88 -22.84
N TRP A 260 15.47 31.12 -21.77
CA TRP A 260 15.96 29.74 -21.66
C TRP A 260 15.27 28.79 -22.66
N GLU A 261 13.94 28.88 -22.82
CA GLU A 261 13.21 28.07 -23.80
C GLU A 261 13.63 28.39 -25.24
N GLN A 262 13.84 29.67 -25.56
CA GLN A 262 14.31 30.11 -26.86
C GLN A 262 15.72 29.57 -27.16
N TYR A 263 16.65 29.67 -26.20
CA TYR A 263 17.99 29.11 -26.35
C TYR A 263 17.97 27.59 -26.58
N LYS A 264 17.13 26.84 -25.84
CA LYS A 264 16.99 25.39 -26.06
C LYS A 264 16.50 25.08 -27.47
N LYS A 265 15.54 25.86 -27.98
CA LYS A 265 15.01 25.71 -29.33
C LYS A 265 16.10 25.96 -30.38
N GLU A 266 16.85 27.05 -30.26
CA GLU A 266 17.94 27.40 -31.18
C GLU A 266 19.04 26.33 -31.22
N ARG A 267 19.46 25.81 -30.06
CA ARG A 267 20.45 24.73 -29.99
C ARG A 267 19.93 23.43 -30.61
N LEU A 268 18.66 23.11 -30.39
CA LEU A 268 18.04 21.92 -30.98
C LEU A 268 17.93 22.05 -32.50
N GLU A 269 17.56 23.22 -33.02
CA GLU A 269 17.50 23.52 -34.46
C GLU A 269 18.89 23.49 -35.11
N ALA A 270 19.93 23.91 -34.38
CA ALA A 270 21.32 23.82 -34.81
C ALA A 270 21.92 22.39 -34.72
N GLY A 271 21.19 21.42 -34.14
CA GLY A 271 21.70 20.07 -33.90
C GLY A 271 22.78 19.99 -32.82
N GLU A 272 22.87 21.00 -31.95
CA GLU A 272 23.89 21.09 -30.91
C GLU A 272 23.38 20.53 -29.57
N VAL A 273 24.28 19.87 -28.83
CA VAL A 273 23.99 19.41 -27.47
C VAL A 273 24.22 20.55 -26.49
N TYR A 274 23.23 20.84 -25.64
CA TYR A 274 23.36 21.85 -24.59
C TYR A 274 23.35 21.23 -23.19
N SER A 275 23.99 21.92 -22.24
CA SER A 275 23.95 21.53 -20.83
C SER A 275 22.58 21.84 -20.22
N LYS A 276 21.97 20.89 -19.50
CA LYS A 276 20.71 21.11 -18.76
C LYS A 276 20.81 22.20 -17.70
N LEU A 277 22.03 22.56 -17.28
CA LEU A 277 22.31 23.59 -16.28
C LEU A 277 22.94 24.85 -16.90
N ALA A 278 22.86 25.02 -18.23
CA ALA A 278 23.41 26.21 -18.90
C ALA A 278 22.70 27.51 -18.48
N PHE A 279 21.47 27.44 -17.96
CA PHE A 279 20.74 28.60 -17.42
C PHE A 279 21.33 29.17 -16.12
N LEU A 280 22.27 28.45 -15.48
CA LEU A 280 22.98 28.91 -14.30
C LEU A 280 24.24 29.68 -14.73
N GLU A 281 24.15 30.99 -14.62
CA GLU A 281 25.21 31.94 -14.98
C GLU A 281 25.43 32.89 -13.80
N ASP A 282 26.67 33.38 -13.68
CA ASP A 282 26.98 34.49 -12.78
C ASP A 282 26.48 35.83 -13.35
N ILE A 283 26.74 36.92 -12.63
CA ILE A 283 26.31 38.27 -13.04
C ILE A 283 26.93 38.73 -14.37
N HIS A 284 28.05 38.12 -14.77
CA HIS A 284 28.79 38.43 -16.00
C HIS A 284 28.51 37.44 -17.13
N SER A 285 27.43 36.66 -17.03
CA SER A 285 27.04 35.66 -18.02
C SER A 285 28.02 34.49 -18.22
N HIS A 286 28.93 34.28 -17.28
CA HIS A 286 29.77 33.08 -17.31
C HIS A 286 28.99 31.90 -16.72
N PRO A 287 29.04 30.71 -17.34
CA PRO A 287 28.45 29.52 -16.76
C PRO A 287 29.03 29.24 -15.38
N VAL A 288 28.15 28.95 -14.41
CA VAL A 288 28.58 28.65 -13.04
C VAL A 288 29.57 27.47 -13.04
N SER A 289 30.68 27.63 -12.32
CA SER A 289 31.75 26.63 -12.25
C SER A 289 31.24 25.28 -11.74
N LYS A 290 31.92 24.18 -12.11
CA LYS A 290 31.53 22.83 -11.65
C LYS A 290 31.59 22.71 -10.11
N SER A 291 32.57 23.34 -9.47
CA SER A 291 32.69 23.34 -8.00
C SER A 291 31.49 24.04 -7.36
N HIS A 292 31.16 25.23 -7.85
CA HIS A 292 30.05 26.01 -7.31
C HIS A 292 28.69 25.33 -7.52
N ARG A 293 28.49 24.64 -8.67
CA ARG A 293 27.29 23.80 -8.87
C ARG A 293 27.17 22.64 -7.87
N ARG A 294 28.29 22.10 -7.37
CA ARG A 294 28.27 21.08 -6.30
C ARG A 294 27.77 21.71 -4.99
N GLU A 295 28.27 22.89 -4.64
CA GLU A 295 27.83 23.63 -3.45
C GLU A 295 26.32 23.95 -3.50
N MET A 296 25.83 24.46 -4.63
CA MET A 296 24.38 24.65 -4.87
C MET A 296 23.57 23.36 -4.71
N THR A 297 24.13 22.23 -5.16
CA THR A 297 23.48 20.91 -5.04
C THR A 297 23.42 20.46 -3.58
N CYS A 298 24.47 20.70 -2.79
CA CYS A 298 24.47 20.42 -1.35
C CYS A 298 23.38 21.21 -0.63
N VAL A 299 23.27 22.51 -0.89
CA VAL A 299 22.19 23.36 -0.34
C VAL A 299 20.81 22.81 -0.70
N LEU A 300 20.63 22.40 -1.95
CA LEU A 300 19.36 21.84 -2.40
C LEU A 300 19.03 20.50 -1.71
N HIS A 301 20.03 19.63 -1.53
CA HIS A 301 19.86 18.35 -0.84
C HIS A 301 19.50 18.55 0.63
N GLU A 302 20.09 19.53 1.31
CA GLU A 302 19.68 19.93 2.66
C GLU A 302 18.19 20.30 2.69
N CYS A 303 17.73 21.11 1.73
CA CYS A 303 16.32 21.48 1.63
C CYS A 303 15.42 20.26 1.44
N PHE A 304 15.82 19.32 0.58
CA PHE A 304 15.03 18.09 0.35
C PHE A 304 15.01 17.19 1.58
N ASN A 305 16.13 17.08 2.30
CA ASN A 305 16.21 16.33 3.55
C ASN A 305 15.30 16.95 4.62
N GLU A 306 15.30 18.28 4.76
CA GLU A 306 14.40 19.00 5.66
C GLU A 306 12.93 18.78 5.29
N LEU A 307 12.60 18.88 3.99
CA LEU A 307 11.25 18.60 3.50
C LEU A 307 10.83 17.15 3.75
N HIS A 308 11.73 16.19 3.55
CA HIS A 308 11.47 14.77 3.80
C HIS A 308 11.24 14.49 5.29
N ALA A 309 12.09 15.06 6.16
CA ALA A 309 11.93 14.97 7.61
C ALA A 309 10.57 15.56 8.05
N ALA A 310 10.15 16.66 7.42
CA ALA A 310 8.86 17.28 7.65
C ALA A 310 7.66 16.60 6.93
N LYS A 311 7.89 15.50 6.19
CA LYS A 311 6.89 14.81 5.35
C LYS A 311 6.19 15.75 4.36
N ALA A 312 6.92 16.74 3.85
CA ALA A 312 6.48 17.75 2.90
C ALA A 312 7.16 17.60 1.51
N ASP A 313 7.92 16.53 1.30
CA ASP A 313 8.54 16.21 0.03
C ASP A 313 7.50 15.70 -1.00
N PRO A 314 7.53 16.18 -2.24
CA PRO A 314 6.52 15.83 -3.24
C PRO A 314 6.88 14.54 -3.98
N PRO A 315 5.91 13.72 -4.45
CA PRO A 315 6.24 12.47 -5.16
C PRO A 315 7.06 12.70 -6.44
N THR A 316 6.89 13.87 -7.05
CA THR A 316 7.72 14.39 -8.14
C THR A 316 7.79 15.90 -7.96
N TRP A 317 8.91 16.54 -8.32
CA TRP A 317 9.02 18.00 -8.18
C TRP A 317 7.94 18.79 -8.94
N GLY A 318 7.43 18.25 -10.06
CA GLY A 318 6.31 18.83 -10.81
C GLY A 318 4.95 18.77 -10.11
N LYS A 319 4.83 18.00 -9.02
CA LYS A 319 3.62 17.87 -8.19
C LYS A 319 3.82 18.48 -6.80
N LYS A 320 4.79 19.37 -6.64
CA LYS A 320 5.07 20.03 -5.38
C LYS A 320 3.97 21.01 -4.98
N ARG A 321 3.79 21.17 -3.67
CA ARG A 321 2.99 22.27 -3.11
C ARG A 321 3.70 23.59 -3.33
N GLU A 322 2.93 24.68 -3.42
CA GLU A 322 3.49 26.02 -3.60
C GLU A 322 4.44 26.40 -2.46
N SER A 323 4.06 26.12 -1.22
CA SER A 323 4.90 26.37 -0.03
C SER A 323 6.22 25.59 -0.04
N THR A 324 6.21 24.33 -0.48
CA THR A 324 7.42 23.51 -0.66
C THR A 324 8.35 24.15 -1.70
N GLY A 325 7.78 24.58 -2.84
CA GLY A 325 8.54 25.27 -3.88
C GLY A 325 9.14 26.59 -3.39
N GLU A 326 8.34 27.39 -2.67
CA GLU A 326 8.74 28.68 -2.15
C GLU A 326 9.85 28.57 -1.09
N TYR A 327 9.71 27.64 -0.14
CA TYR A 327 10.74 27.36 0.86
C TYR A 327 12.08 27.00 0.19
N THR A 328 12.08 26.06 -0.76
CA THR A 328 13.31 25.65 -1.46
C THR A 328 13.90 26.80 -2.27
N CYS A 329 13.07 27.60 -2.95
CA CYS A 329 13.55 28.77 -3.68
C CYS A 329 14.25 29.75 -2.74
N GLN A 330 13.68 30.03 -1.57
CA GLN A 330 14.27 31.00 -0.64
C GLN A 330 15.56 30.50 0.02
N GLN A 331 15.67 29.21 0.32
CA GLN A 331 16.93 28.65 0.81
C GLN A 331 18.04 28.76 -0.25
N LEU A 332 17.71 28.49 -1.51
CA LEU A 332 18.64 28.66 -2.62
C LEU A 332 19.02 30.13 -2.82
N LEU A 333 18.05 31.05 -2.87
CA LEU A 333 18.31 32.49 -3.01
C LEU A 333 19.17 33.06 -1.87
N LYS A 334 19.03 32.51 -0.67
CA LYS A 334 19.77 32.95 0.52
C LYS A 334 21.24 32.52 0.48
N LYS A 335 21.54 31.34 -0.06
CA LYS A 335 22.89 30.76 -0.05
C LYS A 335 23.62 30.91 -1.39
N CYS A 336 22.90 31.14 -2.49
CA CYS A 336 23.42 31.16 -3.85
C CYS A 336 22.79 32.33 -4.63
N GLU A 337 23.59 33.35 -4.92
CA GLU A 337 23.13 34.61 -5.52
C GLU A 337 22.67 34.46 -6.98
N GLU A 338 23.15 33.44 -7.69
CA GLU A 338 22.85 33.20 -9.10
C GLU A 338 21.37 32.90 -9.37
N PHE A 339 20.66 32.42 -8.35
CA PHE A 339 19.22 32.23 -8.42
C PHE A 339 18.45 33.55 -8.37
N ARG A 340 19.07 34.65 -7.91
CA ARG A 340 18.48 36.00 -7.87
C ARG A 340 18.55 36.71 -9.22
N TYR A 341 19.43 36.26 -10.12
CA TYR A 341 19.58 36.79 -11.48
C TYR A 341 18.48 36.27 -12.41
N CYS A 342 17.22 36.46 -12.01
CA CYS A 342 16.04 36.19 -12.84
C CYS A 342 14.83 37.03 -12.44
N GLN A 343 13.92 37.22 -13.40
CA GLN A 343 12.76 38.12 -13.31
C GLN A 343 11.88 37.87 -12.07
N ASP A 344 11.65 36.61 -11.70
CA ASP A 344 10.74 36.23 -10.62
C ASP A 344 11.46 35.66 -9.39
N SER A 345 12.80 35.59 -9.39
CA SER A 345 13.61 34.90 -8.37
C SER A 345 13.22 33.44 -8.11
N ARG A 346 12.39 32.84 -8.97
CA ARG A 346 11.76 31.54 -8.72
C ARG A 346 12.06 30.55 -9.81
N TYR A 347 12.11 30.96 -11.08
CA TYR A 347 12.18 30.01 -12.18
C TYR A 347 13.51 29.23 -12.18
N LYS A 348 14.66 29.90 -11.97
CA LYS A 348 15.98 29.23 -11.94
C LYS A 348 16.05 28.21 -10.80
N ALA A 349 15.60 28.57 -9.60
CA ALA A 349 15.60 27.70 -8.45
C ALA A 349 14.66 26.50 -8.63
N ASN A 350 13.45 26.74 -9.15
CA ASN A 350 12.48 25.69 -9.45
C ASN A 350 12.99 24.73 -10.53
N LEU A 351 13.60 25.27 -11.59
CA LEU A 351 14.16 24.47 -12.69
C LEU A 351 15.34 23.64 -12.20
N PHE A 352 16.24 24.22 -11.42
CA PHE A 352 17.37 23.51 -10.80
C PHE A 352 16.88 22.37 -9.91
N ALA A 353 15.91 22.64 -9.04
CA ALA A 353 15.32 21.63 -8.19
C ALA A 353 14.61 20.53 -9.00
N SER A 354 13.93 20.87 -10.10
CA SER A 354 13.28 19.86 -10.98
C SER A 354 14.28 18.91 -11.64
N ILE A 355 15.48 19.38 -11.95
CA ILE A 355 16.55 18.60 -12.57
C ILE A 355 17.20 17.66 -11.53
N LYS A 356 17.39 18.14 -10.30
CA LYS A 356 18.12 17.42 -9.25
C LYS A 356 17.26 16.52 -8.37
N TYR A 357 15.97 16.81 -8.23
CA TYR A 357 15.06 16.04 -7.38
C TYR A 357 15.02 14.53 -7.72
N PRO A 358 14.98 14.10 -9.00
CA PRO A 358 14.98 12.66 -9.32
C PRO A 358 16.26 11.92 -8.92
N ASP A 359 17.41 12.61 -8.90
CA ASP A 359 18.68 12.04 -8.47
C ASP A 359 18.65 11.85 -6.95
N TRP A 360 18.34 12.92 -6.21
CA TRP A 360 18.20 12.87 -4.75
C TRP A 360 17.16 11.84 -4.28
N SER A 361 15.98 11.79 -4.92
CA SER A 361 14.89 10.90 -4.53
C SER A 361 15.28 9.43 -4.71
N ARG A 362 15.95 9.10 -5.82
CA ARG A 362 16.44 7.74 -6.10
C ARG A 362 17.50 7.30 -5.09
N ASP A 363 18.46 8.18 -4.82
CA ASP A 363 19.58 7.88 -3.93
C ASP A 363 19.11 7.78 -2.48
N SER A 364 18.21 8.67 -2.06
CA SER A 364 17.75 8.73 -0.67
C SER A 364 16.72 7.64 -0.33
N GLN A 365 15.80 7.34 -1.25
CA GLN A 365 14.77 6.32 -1.02
C GLN A 365 15.29 4.90 -1.30
N GLY A 366 16.17 4.73 -2.28
CA GLY A 366 16.69 3.43 -2.68
C GLY A 366 17.69 2.84 -1.69
N THR A 367 18.41 3.69 -0.96
CA THR A 367 19.47 3.25 -0.04
C THR A 367 18.98 3.06 1.40
N GLY A 368 17.83 3.65 1.77
CA GLY A 368 17.31 3.60 3.15
C GLY A 368 18.08 4.48 4.15
N TRP A 369 18.95 5.37 3.68
CA TRP A 369 19.81 6.21 4.52
C TRP A 369 19.05 7.33 5.24
N LEU A 370 17.91 7.77 4.68
CA LEU A 370 17.02 8.70 5.36
C LEU A 370 16.01 7.96 6.22
N LYS A 371 16.29 7.87 7.53
CA LYS A 371 15.29 7.44 8.52
C LYS A 371 14.25 8.54 8.68
N ARG A 372 12.97 8.21 8.50
CA ARG A 372 11.87 9.09 8.90
C ARG A 372 11.84 9.13 10.42
N TYR A 373 12.20 10.26 11.02
CA TYR A 373 11.95 10.45 12.44
C TYR A 373 10.44 10.59 12.65
N LEU A 374 9.85 9.63 13.35
CA LEU A 374 8.50 9.76 13.88
C LEU A 374 8.61 10.73 15.06
N SER A 375 7.69 11.69 15.16
CA SER A 375 7.66 12.70 16.22
C SER A 375 7.44 12.13 17.63
N HIS A 376 7.47 10.81 17.81
CA HIS A 376 7.27 10.12 19.07
C HIS A 376 8.58 9.92 19.86
N ASP A 377 9.74 10.22 19.28
CA ASP A 377 11.06 9.99 19.91
C ASP A 377 11.70 11.25 20.53
N LEU A 378 10.93 12.34 20.73
CA LEU A 378 11.45 13.59 21.32
C LEU A 378 10.98 13.86 22.76
N ASP A 379 10.27 12.94 23.40
CA ASP A 379 10.02 12.98 24.84
C ASP A 379 10.79 11.86 25.52
N GLU A 380 12.01 12.15 25.96
CA GLU A 380 12.54 11.87 27.30
C GLU A 380 13.99 12.38 27.40
N GLY A 381 14.25 13.14 28.46
CA GLY A 381 15.36 14.09 28.52
C GLY A 381 16.77 13.49 28.50
N ASN A 382 17.61 14.03 27.63
CA ASN A 382 19.00 14.35 27.98
C ASN A 382 19.53 15.45 27.05
N GLN A 383 19.66 16.66 27.57
CA GLN A 383 20.33 17.76 26.87
C GLN A 383 21.84 17.59 27.00
N SER A 384 22.44 16.81 26.10
CA SER A 384 23.86 16.98 25.76
C SER A 384 23.95 17.40 24.30
N GLY A 385 24.49 18.61 24.09
CA GLY A 385 24.62 19.21 22.77
C GLY A 385 25.57 18.42 21.89
N ALA A 386 25.02 17.59 21.01
CA ALA A 386 25.74 17.06 19.85
C ALA A 386 25.37 17.91 18.63
N ALA A 387 26.31 18.74 18.16
CA ALA A 387 26.22 19.36 16.86
C ALA A 387 26.18 18.26 15.78
N TRP A 388 25.22 18.37 14.86
CA TRP A 388 25.17 17.53 13.67
C TRP A 388 26.45 17.74 12.85
N VAL A 389 27.37 16.77 12.90
CA VAL A 389 28.43 16.62 11.89
C VAL A 389 27.84 15.72 10.82
N ALA A 390 27.46 16.30 9.67
CA ALA A 390 27.10 15.52 8.50
C ALA A 390 28.27 14.58 8.15
N PRO A 391 28.04 13.29 7.88
CA PRO A 391 29.08 12.41 7.37
C PRO A 391 29.58 13.01 6.06
N ASN A 392 30.89 13.20 5.98
CA ASN A 392 31.56 13.66 4.78
C ASN A 392 31.33 12.61 3.69
N ILE A 393 30.33 12.78 2.82
CA ILE A 393 30.13 11.95 1.64
C ILE A 393 31.22 12.35 0.65
N TYR A 394 32.40 11.73 0.78
CA TYR A 394 33.49 11.86 -0.16
C TYR A 394 33.02 11.24 -1.49
N TYR A 395 32.91 12.06 -2.53
CA TYR A 395 32.88 11.56 -3.90
C TYR A 395 34.33 11.28 -4.29
N ASP A 396 34.74 10.01 -4.29
CA ASP A 396 36.07 9.61 -4.76
C ASP A 396 36.28 10.08 -6.21
N GLU A 397 37.36 10.84 -6.44
CA GLU A 397 37.91 11.02 -7.77
C GLU A 397 38.63 9.73 -8.23
N PRO A 398 38.55 9.37 -9.52
CA PRO A 398 39.39 8.32 -10.06
C PRO A 398 40.85 8.82 -10.18
N SER A 399 41.69 8.44 -9.21
CA SER A 399 43.12 8.74 -9.21
C SER A 399 43.85 8.01 -10.33
N ALA A 400 44.67 8.77 -11.07
CA ALA A 400 45.57 8.32 -12.09
C ALA A 400 46.84 7.66 -11.51
N LYS A 401 47.45 6.79 -12.31
CA LYS A 401 48.63 5.97 -12.01
C LYS A 401 49.93 6.76 -11.76
N ALA A 402 50.88 6.04 -11.14
CA ALA A 402 52.35 6.23 -11.00
C ALA A 402 52.77 6.80 -9.62
N SER A 403 53.86 6.40 -8.95
CA SER A 403 54.96 5.45 -9.19
C SER A 403 55.84 5.42 -7.92
N THR A 404 56.26 4.21 -7.50
CA THR A 404 57.54 3.80 -6.86
C THR A 404 58.11 4.49 -5.59
N LEU A 405 58.15 3.71 -4.48
CA LEU A 405 59.13 3.49 -3.37
C LEU A 405 60.40 4.39 -3.20
N PRO A 406 61.10 4.45 -2.02
CA PRO A 406 61.28 3.35 -1.03
C PRO A 406 61.32 3.65 0.50
N THR A 407 61.00 2.57 1.25
CA THR A 407 61.55 1.99 2.50
C THR A 407 62.58 2.77 3.33
N LEU A 408 62.46 2.71 4.69
CA LEU A 408 63.48 2.27 5.68
C LEU A 408 62.97 2.39 7.15
N TYR A 409 63.19 1.31 7.94
CA TYR A 409 63.32 1.09 9.42
C TYR A 409 62.55 1.95 10.45
N ALA A 410 62.23 1.55 11.69
CA ALA A 410 62.13 0.31 12.49
C ALA A 410 61.85 0.77 13.96
N THR A 411 61.66 -0.19 14.87
CA THR A 411 61.45 -0.09 16.34
C THR A 411 60.01 0.24 16.75
N GLY A 412 59.27 -0.55 17.54
CA GLY A 412 59.61 -1.61 18.49
C GLY A 412 59.54 -1.06 19.91
N LEU A 413 58.43 -1.29 20.62
CA LEU A 413 58.37 -1.31 22.09
C LEU A 413 57.06 -1.95 22.57
N ASP A 414 57.21 -2.71 23.64
CA ASP A 414 56.40 -3.81 24.14
C ASP A 414 55.64 -3.43 25.43
N LEU A 415 54.56 -4.18 25.70
CA LEU A 415 53.91 -4.50 27.00
C LEU A 415 53.02 -3.45 27.73
N PRO A 416 52.12 -3.88 28.67
CA PRO A 416 51.55 -5.22 28.90
C PRO A 416 50.01 -5.30 29.05
N GLN A 417 49.48 -6.50 28.82
CA GLN A 417 48.18 -6.99 29.29
C GLN A 417 48.14 -7.07 30.82
N GLN A 418 46.98 -6.76 31.41
CA GLN A 418 46.62 -7.19 32.77
C GLN A 418 45.37 -8.07 32.75
N ASP A 419 45.58 -9.30 33.25
CA ASP A 419 44.60 -10.21 33.82
C ASP A 419 43.95 -9.63 35.08
N LEU A 420 42.66 -9.92 35.26
CA LEU A 420 41.89 -10.03 36.51
C LEU A 420 40.50 -10.50 36.05
N GLY A 421 39.92 -11.63 36.45
CA GLY A 421 40.05 -12.41 37.67
C GLY A 421 38.61 -12.77 38.08
N ASN A 422 38.26 -14.05 37.99
CA ASN A 422 37.00 -14.59 38.48
C ASN A 422 36.80 -14.28 39.98
N SER A 423 35.58 -13.91 40.38
CA SER A 423 35.11 -14.17 41.75
C SER A 423 33.61 -14.39 41.81
N ILE A 424 33.27 -15.53 42.39
CA ILE A 424 31.96 -16.04 42.78
C ILE A 424 31.60 -15.40 44.13
N LEU A 425 30.32 -15.04 44.37
CA LEU A 425 29.59 -15.36 45.61
C LEU A 425 28.12 -14.85 45.59
N ALA A 426 27.25 -15.78 46.02
CA ALA A 426 26.11 -15.59 46.92
C ALA A 426 24.84 -14.85 46.45
N THR A 427 23.85 -15.69 46.08
CA THR A 427 22.51 -15.83 46.69
C THR A 427 21.79 -14.58 47.22
N ASN A 428 20.57 -14.35 46.72
CA ASN A 428 19.44 -14.00 47.58
C ASN A 428 18.14 -14.62 47.04
N ASN A 429 17.53 -15.44 47.89
CA ASN A 429 16.21 -16.03 47.77
C ASN A 429 15.14 -14.93 47.87
N VAL A 430 14.09 -15.05 47.07
CA VAL A 430 12.79 -14.41 47.36
C VAL A 430 11.75 -15.52 47.37
N ASP A 431 11.20 -15.72 48.56
CA ASP A 431 10.12 -16.66 48.86
C ASP A 431 8.85 -16.31 48.06
N ILE A 432 8.37 -17.28 47.27
CA ILE A 432 7.01 -17.26 46.72
C ILE A 432 6.13 -18.06 47.68
N VAL A 433 5.28 -17.35 48.41
CA VAL A 433 4.23 -17.94 49.24
C VAL A 433 3.16 -18.53 48.32
N VAL A 434 3.11 -19.86 48.30
CA VAL A 434 2.04 -20.67 47.73
C VAL A 434 0.89 -20.70 48.72
N ALA A 435 -0.27 -20.19 48.34
CA ALA A 435 -1.52 -20.41 49.07
C ALA A 435 -2.26 -21.59 48.43
N GLU A 436 -2.18 -22.75 49.09
CA GLU A 436 -3.06 -23.89 48.87
C GLU A 436 -4.39 -23.65 49.60
N GLN A 437 -5.51 -23.95 48.93
CA GLN A 437 -6.77 -24.28 49.60
C GLN A 437 -7.49 -25.42 48.86
N PRO A 438 -8.26 -26.25 49.59
CA PRO A 438 -8.34 -27.69 49.35
C PRO A 438 -9.66 -28.17 48.74
N CYS A 439 -9.59 -29.39 48.21
CA CYS A 439 -10.68 -30.19 47.65
C CYS A 439 -11.81 -30.53 48.63
N ASP A 440 -13.04 -30.58 48.09
CA ASP A 440 -14.13 -31.58 48.26
C ASP A 440 -14.62 -31.98 49.67
N PRO A 441 -15.94 -32.18 49.88
CA PRO A 441 -16.62 -33.38 49.33
C PRO A 441 -18.12 -33.26 48.96
N ALA A 442 -18.53 -34.03 47.95
CA ALA A 442 -19.86 -34.66 47.83
C ALA A 442 -19.86 -36.01 48.62
N PRO A 443 -20.97 -36.76 48.84
CA PRO A 443 -22.29 -36.70 48.20
C PRO A 443 -23.51 -36.96 49.14
N THR A 444 -24.73 -36.72 48.67
CA THR A 444 -25.92 -37.45 49.16
C THR A 444 -26.96 -37.65 48.07
N ALA A 445 -27.46 -38.88 48.04
CA ALA A 445 -28.50 -39.41 47.18
C ALA A 445 -29.88 -38.80 47.46
N ASN A 446 -30.76 -38.80 46.46
CA ASN A 446 -32.12 -39.35 46.64
C ASN A 446 -32.80 -39.70 45.32
N THR A 447 -33.38 -40.90 45.39
CA THR A 447 -34.26 -41.66 44.51
C THR A 447 -35.66 -41.06 44.34
N SER A 448 -36.23 -41.18 43.15
CA SER A 448 -37.64 -41.59 42.83
C SER A 448 -37.81 -41.42 41.31
N ASP A 449 -37.98 -42.45 40.48
CA ASP A 449 -38.93 -43.57 40.42
C ASP A 449 -40.24 -43.19 39.69
N THR A 450 -40.80 -44.16 38.96
CA THR A 450 -41.92 -44.17 37.99
C THR A 450 -41.63 -43.69 36.56
N SER A 451 -42.08 -44.31 35.46
CA SER A 451 -42.47 -45.68 35.05
C SER A 451 -42.96 -45.56 33.59
N ASP A 452 -43.00 -46.68 32.87
CA ASP A 452 -43.87 -46.98 31.71
C ASP A 452 -43.30 -46.85 30.27
N THR A 453 -42.58 -47.92 29.90
CA THR A 453 -42.72 -48.70 28.65
C THR A 453 -44.13 -49.32 28.53
N PRO A 454 -44.66 -49.65 27.32
CA PRO A 454 -44.24 -50.87 26.63
C PRO A 454 -44.17 -50.82 25.08
N ASP A 455 -43.31 -51.69 24.55
CA ASP A 455 -43.50 -52.63 23.42
C ASP A 455 -44.11 -52.14 22.09
N ALA A 456 -43.81 -52.66 20.92
CA ALA A 456 -42.85 -53.57 20.31
C ALA A 456 -43.30 -53.61 18.82
N CYS A 457 -42.41 -53.85 17.86
CA CYS A 457 -42.67 -54.74 16.72
C CYS A 457 -41.53 -54.73 15.70
N SER A 458 -40.97 -55.93 15.52
CA SER A 458 -40.29 -56.41 14.32
C SER A 458 -41.05 -56.11 13.03
N GLU A 459 -40.34 -55.94 11.91
CA GLU A 459 -40.24 -56.99 10.87
C GLU A 459 -39.42 -56.53 9.65
N LYS A 460 -38.52 -57.44 9.23
CA LYS A 460 -37.91 -57.57 7.89
C LYS A 460 -38.96 -58.15 6.93
N PRO A 461 -38.89 -57.91 5.60
CA PRO A 461 -38.19 -58.87 4.70
C PRO A 461 -37.53 -58.20 3.48
N ALA A 462 -36.37 -58.65 2.99
CA ALA A 462 -36.08 -59.71 2.01
C ALA A 462 -35.97 -59.22 0.54
N GLN A 463 -35.12 -59.96 -0.18
CA GLN A 463 -34.51 -59.73 -1.50
C GLN A 463 -35.49 -59.80 -2.68
N LEU A 464 -35.13 -59.16 -3.81
CA LEU A 464 -35.41 -59.70 -5.14
C LEU A 464 -34.38 -59.26 -6.19
N ASP A 465 -33.90 -60.25 -6.94
CA ASP A 465 -33.04 -60.18 -8.13
C ASP A 465 -33.61 -59.31 -9.27
N GLN A 466 -32.73 -58.75 -10.12
CA GLN A 466 -32.57 -59.23 -11.51
C GLN A 466 -31.54 -58.44 -12.34
N GLN A 467 -30.74 -59.21 -13.06
CA GLN A 467 -29.81 -58.86 -14.12
C GLN A 467 -30.50 -58.20 -15.33
N LEU A 468 -29.76 -57.35 -16.07
CA LEU A 468 -29.53 -57.52 -17.52
C LEU A 468 -28.56 -56.47 -18.08
N LYS A 469 -27.43 -56.94 -18.61
CA LYS A 469 -26.65 -56.26 -19.66
C LYS A 469 -27.37 -56.46 -21.02
N PRO A 470 -27.01 -55.69 -22.05
CA PRO A 470 -26.19 -56.35 -23.08
C PRO A 470 -25.02 -55.52 -23.60
N GLN A 471 -24.01 -56.27 -24.01
CA GLN A 471 -22.87 -55.88 -24.85
C GLN A 471 -23.30 -55.65 -26.31
N GLN A 472 -22.48 -54.95 -27.09
CA GLN A 472 -22.05 -55.19 -28.49
C GLN A 472 -21.63 -53.84 -29.13
N LEU A 473 -20.67 -53.69 -30.05
CA LEU A 473 -19.82 -54.58 -30.82
C LEU A 473 -18.65 -53.74 -31.41
N ILE A 474 -17.53 -54.38 -31.67
CA ILE A 474 -16.30 -53.89 -32.33
C ILE A 474 -16.52 -53.61 -33.83
N LYS A 475 -15.83 -52.59 -34.41
CA LYS A 475 -15.13 -52.72 -35.71
C LYS A 475 -14.14 -51.57 -36.00
N ARG A 476 -12.94 -51.95 -36.49
CA ARG A 476 -11.80 -51.13 -36.94
C ARG A 476 -11.78 -51.04 -38.48
N VAL A 477 -11.43 -49.85 -39.02
CA VAL A 477 -10.48 -49.51 -40.14
C VAL A 477 -10.87 -49.99 -41.57
N PRO A 478 -10.74 -49.18 -42.68
CA PRO A 478 -9.47 -48.58 -43.14
C PRO A 478 -9.47 -47.17 -43.77
N ALA A 479 -8.23 -46.75 -44.07
CA ALA A 479 -7.71 -45.45 -44.49
C ALA A 479 -8.08 -44.98 -45.92
N GLY A 480 -7.94 -43.67 -46.17
CA GLY A 480 -7.87 -43.11 -47.53
C GLY A 480 -8.04 -41.58 -47.64
N ALA A 481 -6.91 -40.87 -47.70
CA ALA A 481 -6.58 -39.61 -48.39
C ALA A 481 -7.58 -38.43 -48.59
N ALA A 482 -7.14 -37.27 -48.10
CA ALA A 482 -7.09 -35.93 -48.73
C ALA A 482 -8.37 -35.22 -49.24
N ALA A 483 -8.73 -34.11 -48.59
CA ALA A 483 -8.97 -32.80 -49.23
C ALA A 483 -9.14 -31.69 -48.16
N THR A 484 -8.29 -30.68 -48.21
CA THR A 484 -8.29 -29.50 -47.34
C THR A 484 -9.43 -28.56 -47.74
N THR A 485 -10.42 -28.35 -46.86
CA THR A 485 -11.41 -27.27 -47.02
C THR A 485 -11.55 -26.54 -45.68
N VAL A 486 -11.28 -25.23 -45.70
CA VAL A 486 -11.31 -24.32 -44.54
C VAL A 486 -12.75 -23.89 -44.26
N PRO A 487 -13.32 -24.07 -43.05
CA PRO A 487 -14.61 -23.51 -42.71
C PRO A 487 -14.51 -22.14 -42.00
N SER A 488 -15.28 -21.17 -42.48
CA SER A 488 -15.62 -19.92 -41.79
C SER A 488 -16.44 -20.16 -40.52
N PRO A 489 -16.23 -19.37 -39.44
CA PRO A 489 -17.18 -19.34 -38.33
C PRO A 489 -18.19 -18.19 -38.49
N THR A 490 -19.44 -18.55 -38.78
CA THR A 490 -20.62 -17.70 -38.57
C THR A 490 -21.05 -17.83 -37.11
N ILE A 491 -20.99 -16.75 -36.33
CA ILE A 491 -21.58 -16.68 -34.99
C ILE A 491 -22.83 -15.79 -35.08
N SER A 492 -24.00 -16.42 -34.99
CA SER A 492 -25.29 -15.75 -34.83
C SER A 492 -25.56 -15.56 -33.34
N ILE A 493 -25.56 -14.31 -32.86
CA ILE A 493 -26.12 -13.96 -31.55
C ILE A 493 -27.45 -13.23 -31.77
N ARG A 494 -28.51 -13.85 -31.25
CA ARG A 494 -29.87 -13.35 -31.23
C ARG A 494 -30.17 -12.87 -29.81
N THR A 495 -30.26 -11.57 -29.58
CA THR A 495 -30.83 -11.01 -28.34
C THR A 495 -31.71 -9.79 -28.61
N SER A 496 -32.79 -9.70 -27.84
CA SER A 496 -34.00 -8.88 -28.02
C SER A 496 -33.82 -7.41 -27.56
N PRO A 497 -34.40 -6.40 -28.26
CA PRO A 497 -34.09 -4.98 -28.05
C PRO A 497 -35.03 -4.25 -27.07
N ALA A 498 -35.41 -4.84 -25.93
CA ALA A 498 -36.46 -4.26 -25.07
C ALA A 498 -36.02 -3.72 -23.70
N LYS A 499 -34.72 -3.66 -23.37
CA LYS A 499 -34.28 -3.19 -22.03
C LYS A 499 -33.14 -2.17 -22.03
N LEU A 500 -33.00 -1.39 -23.11
CA LEU A 500 -31.97 -0.34 -23.21
C LEU A 500 -32.52 1.09 -23.02
N ILE A 501 -33.81 1.26 -22.72
CA ILE A 501 -34.47 2.58 -22.74
C ILE A 501 -34.49 3.27 -21.36
N TRP A 502 -34.15 2.59 -20.26
CA TRP A 502 -34.17 3.22 -18.93
C TRP A 502 -32.81 3.73 -18.41
N TRP A 503 -31.69 3.34 -19.05
CA TRP A 503 -30.36 3.69 -18.55
C TRP A 503 -29.75 4.95 -19.19
N CYS A 504 -30.35 5.49 -20.26
CA CYS A 504 -29.82 6.67 -20.97
C CYS A 504 -30.22 8.03 -20.38
N TRP A 505 -31.09 8.10 -19.35
CA TRP A 505 -31.58 9.38 -18.82
C TRP A 505 -30.84 9.93 -17.58
N PHE A 506 -30.04 9.13 -16.87
CA PHE A 506 -29.44 9.57 -15.60
C PHE A 506 -27.93 9.89 -15.63
N THR A 507 -27.26 9.78 -16.78
CA THR A 507 -25.82 10.09 -16.96
C THR A 507 -25.57 11.16 -18.02
N TRP A 508 -26.50 12.10 -18.20
CA TRP A 508 -26.38 13.19 -19.19
C TRP A 508 -26.31 14.59 -18.57
N ILE A 509 -25.71 14.77 -17.39
CA ILE A 509 -25.28 16.10 -16.93
C ILE A 509 -23.88 16.02 -16.31
N ALA A 510 -22.88 15.78 -17.16
CA ALA A 510 -21.49 16.15 -16.90
C ALA A 510 -20.83 16.44 -18.25
N THR A 511 -20.35 17.68 -18.42
CA THR A 511 -19.72 18.29 -19.60
C THR A 511 -19.26 17.29 -20.68
N THR A 512 -19.95 17.28 -21.82
CA THR A 512 -19.56 16.58 -23.05
C THR A 512 -18.27 17.19 -23.60
N LYS A 513 -17.11 16.82 -23.05
CA LYS A 513 -15.84 17.00 -23.76
C LYS A 513 -15.93 16.17 -25.03
N LYS A 514 -15.78 16.83 -26.18
CA LYS A 514 -15.79 16.19 -27.50
C LYS A 514 -14.87 14.96 -27.45
N ARG A 515 -15.43 13.78 -27.75
CA ARG A 515 -14.64 12.55 -27.86
C ARG A 515 -13.77 12.69 -29.10
N THR A 516 -12.45 12.75 -28.90
CA THR A 516 -11.49 12.78 -30.02
C THR A 516 -11.05 11.34 -30.30
N PRO A 517 -11.31 10.80 -31.51
CA PRO A 517 -10.82 9.49 -31.90
C PRO A 517 -9.30 9.41 -31.82
N VAL A 518 -8.78 8.27 -31.37
CA VAL A 518 -7.33 8.02 -31.35
C VAL A 518 -6.81 7.94 -32.78
N LYS A 519 -5.67 8.57 -33.05
CA LYS A 519 -5.01 8.52 -34.36
C LYS A 519 -3.69 7.76 -34.26
N PRO A 520 -3.35 6.91 -35.23
CA PRO A 520 -2.04 6.28 -35.28
C PRO A 520 -0.95 7.33 -35.51
N ASN A 521 0.24 7.09 -34.97
CA ASN A 521 1.42 7.91 -35.22
C ASN A 521 2.35 7.24 -36.24
N SER A 522 3.50 7.84 -36.55
CA SER A 522 4.49 7.27 -37.48
C SER A 522 5.41 6.21 -36.84
N SER A 523 5.21 5.85 -35.57
CA SER A 523 6.08 4.88 -34.90
C SER A 523 5.79 3.45 -35.37
N SER A 524 6.82 2.66 -35.63
CA SER A 524 6.70 1.22 -35.93
C SER A 524 6.59 0.36 -34.67
N THR A 525 6.00 0.89 -33.60
CA THR A 525 5.77 0.14 -32.37
C THR A 525 4.63 -0.87 -32.56
N LEU A 526 4.71 -2.05 -31.93
CA LEU A 526 3.66 -3.07 -31.98
C LEU A 526 2.28 -2.50 -31.63
N ARG A 527 2.26 -1.62 -30.63
CA ARG A 527 1.05 -0.92 -30.19
C ARG A 527 0.50 0.02 -31.26
N ASN A 528 1.33 0.63 -32.09
CA ASN A 528 0.84 1.49 -33.17
C ASN A 528 0.40 0.67 -34.39
N LEU A 529 1.09 -0.43 -34.71
CA LEU A 529 0.69 -1.36 -35.77
C LEU A 529 -0.67 -2.00 -35.49
N TYR A 530 -0.90 -2.51 -34.27
CA TYR A 530 -2.21 -3.01 -33.86
C TYR A 530 -3.26 -1.90 -33.87
N LEU A 531 -2.90 -0.66 -33.52
CA LEU A 531 -3.84 0.46 -33.56
C LEU A 531 -4.33 0.76 -34.98
N ILE A 532 -3.44 0.67 -35.97
CA ILE A 532 -3.77 0.88 -37.39
C ILE A 532 -4.85 -0.12 -37.84
N ASP A 533 -4.70 -1.40 -37.49
CA ASP A 533 -5.69 -2.42 -37.84
C ASP A 533 -6.96 -2.32 -36.98
N TYR A 534 -6.81 -1.99 -35.71
CA TYR A 534 -7.94 -1.85 -34.79
C TYR A 534 -8.90 -0.73 -35.20
N ILE A 535 -8.38 0.43 -35.62
CA ILE A 535 -9.21 1.58 -36.05
C ILE A 535 -10.02 1.25 -37.33
N LYS A 536 -9.57 0.31 -38.18
CA LYS A 536 -10.34 -0.10 -39.37
C LYS A 536 -11.71 -0.67 -39.01
N TYR A 537 -11.81 -1.35 -37.87
CA TYR A 537 -13.06 -1.95 -37.37
C TYR A 537 -13.78 -1.05 -36.36
N TYR A 538 -13.05 -0.17 -35.65
CA TYR A 538 -13.58 0.68 -34.59
C TYR A 538 -13.11 2.15 -34.73
N PRO A 539 -13.60 2.90 -35.73
CA PRO A 539 -13.06 4.22 -36.09
C PRO A 539 -13.24 5.31 -35.02
N ASP A 540 -14.26 5.18 -34.16
CA ASP A 540 -14.60 6.19 -33.13
C ASP A 540 -13.92 5.94 -31.77
N THR A 541 -12.99 4.97 -31.71
CA THR A 541 -12.33 4.58 -30.46
C THR A 541 -11.49 5.73 -29.90
N THR A 542 -11.65 6.04 -28.61
CA THR A 542 -10.80 7.01 -27.92
C THR A 542 -9.49 6.38 -27.44
N ALA A 543 -8.48 7.20 -27.14
CA ALA A 543 -7.18 6.68 -26.67
C ALA A 543 -7.28 5.86 -25.37
N ALA A 544 -8.24 6.17 -24.51
CA ALA A 544 -8.49 5.45 -23.26
C ALA A 544 -9.10 4.06 -23.53
N GLU A 545 -10.09 3.98 -24.40
CA GLU A 545 -10.72 2.70 -24.80
C GLU A 545 -9.70 1.79 -25.48
N TYR A 546 -8.92 2.33 -26.41
CA TYR A 546 -7.85 1.58 -27.06
C TYR A 546 -6.81 1.03 -26.07
N LYS A 547 -6.46 1.81 -25.03
CA LYS A 547 -5.53 1.35 -23.99
C LYS A 547 -6.06 0.14 -23.25
N VAL A 548 -7.35 0.12 -22.89
CA VAL A 548 -7.97 -1.02 -22.20
C VAL A 548 -7.91 -2.27 -23.08
N VAL A 549 -8.23 -2.14 -24.38
CA VAL A 549 -8.17 -3.25 -25.32
C VAL A 549 -6.73 -3.77 -25.46
N TRP A 550 -5.76 -2.88 -25.68
CA TRP A 550 -4.35 -3.25 -25.81
C TRP A 550 -3.79 -3.95 -24.56
N ASP A 551 -4.16 -3.47 -23.37
CA ASP A 551 -3.73 -4.06 -22.10
C ASP A 551 -4.43 -5.41 -21.82
N SER A 552 -5.66 -5.60 -22.34
CA SER A 552 -6.43 -6.84 -22.20
C SER A 552 -6.01 -7.97 -23.15
N LEU A 553 -5.17 -7.69 -24.16
CA LEU A 553 -4.65 -8.73 -25.06
C LEU A 553 -3.78 -9.72 -24.27
N VAL A 554 -4.36 -10.90 -24.01
CA VAL A 554 -3.90 -11.90 -23.03
C VAL A 554 -2.65 -12.66 -23.48
N SER A 555 -2.37 -12.81 -24.78
CA SER A 555 -1.25 -13.63 -25.23
C SER A 555 -0.08 -12.79 -25.78
N ALA A 556 1.13 -13.19 -25.39
CA ALA A 556 2.36 -12.75 -26.03
C ALA A 556 2.36 -13.09 -27.54
N GLU A 557 1.58 -14.08 -27.96
CA GLU A 557 1.44 -14.55 -29.33
C GLU A 557 0.80 -13.50 -30.26
N VAL A 558 -0.30 -12.84 -29.84
CA VAL A 558 -0.90 -11.75 -30.63
C VAL A 558 0.10 -10.59 -30.78
N LYS A 559 0.89 -10.31 -29.73
CA LYS A 559 1.94 -9.28 -29.80
C LYS A 559 3.14 -9.72 -30.66
N GLN A 560 3.41 -11.02 -30.77
CA GLN A 560 4.46 -11.59 -31.62
C GLN A 560 4.10 -11.55 -33.11
N GLU A 561 2.82 -11.69 -33.48
CA GLU A 561 2.39 -11.62 -34.89
C GLU A 561 2.75 -10.26 -35.52
N TYR A 562 2.48 -9.16 -34.82
CA TYR A 562 2.90 -7.81 -35.24
C TYR A 562 4.43 -7.60 -35.15
N THR A 563 5.13 -8.44 -34.39
CA THR A 563 6.61 -8.41 -34.35
C THR A 563 7.20 -9.00 -35.61
N GLN A 564 6.55 -10.00 -36.22
CA GLN A 564 6.98 -10.60 -37.49
C GLN A 564 6.75 -9.65 -38.66
N GLN A 565 5.65 -8.88 -38.64
CA GLN A 565 5.34 -7.85 -39.63
C GLN A 565 6.29 -6.63 -39.58
N ARG A 566 7.15 -6.53 -38.55
CA ARG A 566 8.15 -5.46 -38.44
C ARG A 566 9.36 -5.67 -39.35
N LYS A 567 9.55 -6.85 -39.98
CA LYS A 567 10.68 -7.06 -40.89
C LYS A 567 10.46 -6.20 -42.15
N PRO A 568 11.28 -5.16 -42.40
CA PRO A 568 11.24 -4.51 -43.69
C PRO A 568 11.69 -5.53 -44.74
N ASP A 569 11.01 -5.53 -45.89
CA ASP A 569 11.55 -6.16 -47.09
C ASP A 569 12.94 -5.55 -47.33
N VAL A 570 13.98 -6.32 -47.02
CA VAL A 570 15.33 -6.05 -47.48
C VAL A 570 15.34 -6.47 -48.94
N VAL A 571 15.15 -5.50 -49.82
CA VAL A 571 15.52 -5.56 -51.24
C VAL A 571 16.56 -4.48 -51.48
#